data_AF-A0A7L4QZ81-F1
#
_entry.id   AF-A0A7L4QZ81-F1
#
_cell.length_a   1.000
_cell.length_b   1.000
_cell.length_c   1.000
_cell.angle_alpha   90.00
_cell.angle_beta   90.00
_cell.angle_gamma   90.00
#
_symmetry.space_group_name_H-M   'P 1'
#
loop_
_entity.id
_entity.type
_entity.pdbx_description
1 polymer ?
#
loop_
_entity_poly.entity_id
_entity_poly.type
_entity_poly.pdbx_seq_one_letter_code
_entity_poly.pdbx_strand_id
1 'polypeptide(L)'
;MQNLNYQPGVIFGIDIAKGSSRARELPKYAVAVLKEGEVTHHTMVRLPRILKMVHEEHPEYLAVDNIFELAPGKKELVRFLEKLPEGVRLVQVTGGLHKKSLLHLAKENGLSFNQFDPNEEAEACARLASMGIGSEVSLFEDITKIKVSRARSLGRGGWSQNRYRRKVHGAVRERSREVEAILKKASKEHGYTYTSRISSGFGGYVRAEFTVYAKRNQVPVGSGSTADAQIRVSNVVRDKIQYTPLKKLKRRPTIVGIDPGTTVGIAILSFDGELLLLKSIRGISHDEVVKLIAEYGKPAVIGTDVTPTPGSVERIRRSF
;
A
#
# COMPACT_ATOMS: atom_id res chain seq x y z
N MET A 1 11.92 20.77 -18.34
CA MET A 1 11.62 19.86 -19.47
C MET A 1 10.42 18.99 -19.09
N GLN A 2 9.32 19.21 -19.83
CA GLN A 2 8.06 18.46 -19.93
C GLN A 2 7.47 17.83 -18.66
N ASN A 3 6.45 18.51 -18.10
CA ASN A 3 5.29 17.83 -17.51
C ASN A 3 4.63 17.02 -18.64
N LEU A 4 5.02 15.76 -18.79
CA LEU A 4 4.13 14.79 -19.42
C LEU A 4 2.86 14.80 -18.57
N ASN A 5 1.76 15.26 -19.17
CA ASN A 5 0.42 15.16 -18.62
C ASN A 5 0.14 13.68 -18.35
N TYR A 6 0.49 13.22 -17.15
CA TYR A 6 0.02 11.95 -16.65
C TYR A 6 -1.47 12.13 -16.45
N GLN A 7 -2.26 11.77 -17.45
CA GLN A 7 -3.66 11.49 -17.23
C GLN A 7 -3.71 10.12 -16.60
N PRO A 8 -4.07 10.03 -15.31
CA PRO A 8 -4.24 8.73 -14.68
C PRO A 8 -5.29 7.93 -15.46
N GLY A 9 -5.21 6.60 -15.35
CA GLY A 9 -6.21 5.71 -15.90
C GLY A 9 -7.59 5.94 -15.27
N VAL A 10 -8.49 4.96 -15.42
CA VAL A 10 -9.81 5.04 -14.77
C VAL A 10 -9.62 5.13 -13.25
N ILE A 11 -10.32 6.07 -12.59
CA ILE A 11 -10.30 6.22 -11.12
C ILE A 11 -11.70 6.05 -10.60
N PHE A 12 -11.86 5.25 -9.54
CA PHE A 12 -13.13 5.15 -8.83
C PHE A 12 -13.01 5.91 -7.52
N GLY A 13 -13.85 6.91 -7.30
CA GLY A 13 -14.11 7.47 -5.97
C GLY A 13 -15.25 6.72 -5.30
N ILE A 14 -15.13 6.42 -4.01
CA ILE A 14 -16.13 5.66 -3.27
C ILE A 14 -16.40 6.34 -1.93
N ASP A 15 -17.68 6.51 -1.62
CA ASP A 15 -18.17 6.99 -0.32
C ASP A 15 -19.38 6.17 0.16
N ILE A 16 -19.69 6.18 1.46
CA ILE A 16 -20.89 5.52 2.00
C ILE A 16 -22.12 6.38 1.76
N ALA A 17 -23.02 5.90 0.91
CA ALA A 17 -24.31 6.53 0.67
C ALA A 17 -25.36 6.23 1.74
N LYS A 18 -25.37 5.01 2.28
CA LYS A 18 -26.31 4.61 3.34
C LYS A 18 -25.77 3.47 4.19
N GLY A 19 -26.07 3.55 5.49
CA GLY A 19 -25.61 2.59 6.49
C GLY A 19 -24.23 2.95 6.98
N SER A 20 -23.53 2.01 7.61
CA SER A 20 -22.10 2.16 7.88
C SER A 20 -21.44 0.79 7.79
N SER A 21 -20.13 0.77 7.56
CA SER A 21 -19.34 -0.47 7.57
C SER A 21 -19.42 -1.23 8.91
N ARG A 22 -19.87 -0.55 9.97
CA ARG A 22 -20.01 -1.07 11.34
C ARG A 22 -21.48 -1.32 11.76
N ALA A 23 -22.46 -0.99 10.92
CA ALA A 23 -23.88 -1.10 11.25
C ALA A 23 -24.45 -2.50 10.95
N ARG A 24 -25.66 -2.77 11.47
CA ARG A 24 -26.39 -4.04 11.28
C ARG A 24 -26.94 -4.19 9.85
N GLU A 25 -27.21 -3.08 9.17
CA GLU A 25 -27.63 -3.05 7.76
C GLU A 25 -26.39 -2.97 6.85
N LEU A 26 -26.36 -3.78 5.79
CA LEU A 26 -25.24 -3.80 4.84
C LEU A 26 -25.05 -2.42 4.18
N PRO A 27 -23.82 -1.88 4.15
CA PRO A 27 -23.57 -0.56 3.59
C PRO A 27 -23.85 -0.53 2.09
N LYS A 28 -24.35 0.63 1.66
CA LYS A 28 -24.47 0.99 0.25
C LYS A 28 -23.61 2.21 -0.01
N TYR A 29 -23.02 2.25 -1.19
CA TYR A 29 -21.98 3.20 -1.55
C TYR A 29 -22.42 4.07 -2.72
N ALA A 30 -21.90 5.29 -2.76
CA ALA A 30 -21.80 6.08 -3.98
C ALA A 30 -20.45 5.78 -4.65
N VAL A 31 -20.46 5.64 -5.97
CA VAL A 31 -19.26 5.40 -6.76
C VAL A 31 -19.22 6.42 -7.89
N ALA A 32 -18.16 7.23 -7.93
CA ALA A 32 -17.86 8.13 -9.02
C ALA A 32 -16.76 7.50 -9.89
N VAL A 33 -17.07 7.23 -11.16
CA VAL A 33 -16.11 6.69 -12.12
C VAL A 33 -15.58 7.85 -12.95
N LEU A 34 -14.33 8.24 -12.72
CA LEU A 34 -13.62 9.29 -13.46
C LEU A 34 -12.80 8.64 -14.58
N LYS A 35 -13.10 8.99 -15.84
CA LYS A 35 -12.41 8.52 -17.03
C LYS A 35 -12.26 9.67 -18.02
N GLU A 36 -11.02 9.97 -18.41
CA GLU A 36 -10.72 11.03 -19.39
C GLU A 36 -11.30 12.41 -19.03
N GLY A 37 -11.49 12.69 -17.74
CA GLY A 37 -12.06 13.94 -17.22
C GLY A 37 -13.58 13.93 -17.04
N GLU A 38 -14.27 12.95 -17.61
CA GLU A 38 -15.71 12.74 -17.43
C GLU A 38 -15.99 11.87 -16.19
N VAL A 39 -17.09 12.17 -15.50
CA VAL A 39 -17.50 11.46 -14.28
C VAL A 39 -18.88 10.83 -14.48
N THR A 40 -18.97 9.52 -14.21
CA THR A 40 -20.24 8.79 -14.14
C THR A 40 -20.54 8.40 -12.69
N HIS A 41 -21.75 8.71 -12.22
CA HIS A 41 -22.19 8.39 -10.87
C HIS A 41 -23.01 7.11 -10.81
N HIS A 42 -22.71 6.27 -9.82
CA HIS A 42 -23.53 5.14 -9.42
C HIS A 42 -23.87 5.24 -7.94
N THR A 43 -25.15 5.44 -7.62
CA THR A 43 -25.61 5.58 -6.24
C THR A 43 -26.15 4.25 -5.70
N MET A 44 -26.10 4.07 -4.37
CA MET A 44 -26.68 2.91 -3.66
C MET A 44 -26.11 1.54 -4.09
N VAL A 45 -24.83 1.51 -4.49
CA VAL A 45 -24.12 0.34 -4.97
C VAL A 45 -23.66 -0.54 -3.79
N ARG A 46 -23.75 -1.86 -3.92
CA ARG A 46 -23.21 -2.79 -2.91
C ARG A 46 -21.77 -3.16 -3.24
N LEU A 47 -20.95 -3.41 -2.21
CA LEU A 47 -19.53 -3.78 -2.37
C LEU A 47 -19.25 -4.89 -3.40
N PRO A 48 -20.04 -6.00 -3.51
CA PRO A 48 -19.82 -7.00 -4.55
C PRO A 48 -19.98 -6.48 -5.98
N ARG A 49 -20.90 -5.53 -6.20
CA ARG A 49 -21.08 -4.87 -7.51
C ARG A 49 -19.92 -3.93 -7.80
N ILE A 50 -19.41 -3.21 -6.80
CA ILE A 50 -18.19 -2.40 -6.95
C ILE A 50 -17.03 -3.30 -7.37
N LEU A 51 -16.80 -4.42 -6.67
CA LEU A 51 -15.75 -5.37 -7.04
C LEU A 51 -15.90 -5.88 -8.47
N LYS A 52 -17.13 -6.16 -8.92
CA LYS A 52 -17.39 -6.55 -10.32
C LYS A 52 -16.97 -5.44 -11.29
N MET A 53 -17.41 -4.19 -11.07
CA MET A 53 -17.03 -3.04 -11.89
C MET A 53 -15.52 -2.83 -11.93
N VAL A 54 -14.83 -3.01 -10.79
CA VAL A 54 -13.37 -2.90 -10.70
C VAL A 54 -12.66 -3.98 -11.55
N HIS A 55 -13.19 -5.19 -11.63
CA HIS A 55 -12.66 -6.23 -12.51
C HIS A 55 -12.97 -5.99 -13.99
N GLU A 56 -14.03 -5.25 -14.31
CA GLU A 56 -14.42 -4.94 -15.69
C GLU A 56 -13.60 -3.75 -16.22
N GLU A 57 -13.43 -2.69 -15.42
CA GLU A 57 -12.81 -1.43 -15.84
C GLU A 57 -11.32 -1.32 -15.47
N HIS A 58 -10.80 -2.19 -14.59
CA HIS A 58 -9.41 -2.19 -14.13
C HIS A 58 -8.87 -0.78 -13.74
N PRO A 59 -9.51 -0.08 -12.78
CA PRO A 59 -9.11 1.27 -12.42
C PRO A 59 -7.71 1.31 -11.82
N GLU A 60 -6.97 2.38 -12.10
CA GLU A 60 -5.66 2.62 -11.49
C GLU A 60 -5.79 2.82 -9.97
N TYR A 61 -6.79 3.60 -9.56
CA TYR A 61 -7.03 3.96 -8.16
C TYR A 61 -8.48 3.69 -7.73
N LEU A 62 -8.63 3.19 -6.50
CA LEU A 62 -9.85 3.31 -5.70
C LEU A 62 -9.60 4.36 -4.63
N ALA A 63 -10.21 5.53 -4.78
CA ALA A 63 -10.05 6.68 -3.89
C ALA A 63 -11.19 6.75 -2.86
N VAL A 64 -10.84 6.94 -1.59
CA VAL A 64 -11.78 7.12 -0.48
C VAL A 64 -11.32 8.24 0.45
N ASP A 65 -12.25 8.87 1.17
CA ASP A 65 -11.88 9.71 2.31
C ASP A 65 -11.26 8.82 3.40
N ASN A 66 -11.99 7.78 3.81
CA ASN A 66 -11.58 6.92 4.92
C ASN A 66 -11.66 5.43 4.55
N ILE A 67 -10.54 4.71 4.63
CA ILE A 67 -10.49 3.27 4.32
C ILE A 67 -11.44 2.42 5.16
N PHE A 68 -11.80 2.90 6.36
CA PHE A 68 -12.67 2.14 7.26
C PHE A 68 -14.14 2.14 6.84
N GLU A 69 -14.50 2.93 5.83
CA GLU A 69 -15.82 2.93 5.21
C GLU A 69 -16.00 1.76 4.23
N LEU A 70 -14.93 1.37 3.54
CA LEU A 70 -14.91 0.15 2.72
C LEU A 70 -14.81 -1.10 3.58
N ALA A 71 -14.04 -1.04 4.66
CA ALA A 71 -13.78 -2.19 5.52
C ALA A 71 -13.65 -1.77 6.98
N PRO A 72 -14.52 -2.25 7.90
CA PRO A 72 -14.61 -1.72 9.27
C PRO A 72 -13.35 -1.95 10.12
N GLY A 73 -12.45 -2.85 9.69
CA GLY A 73 -11.21 -3.18 10.37
C GLY A 73 -10.12 -3.69 9.43
N LYS A 74 -8.91 -3.85 9.97
CA LYS A 74 -7.72 -4.26 9.21
C LYS A 74 -7.91 -5.62 8.52
N LYS A 75 -8.56 -6.58 9.18
CA LYS A 75 -8.76 -7.93 8.64
C LYS A 75 -9.71 -7.92 7.43
N GLU A 76 -10.77 -7.14 7.52
CA GLU A 76 -11.73 -6.92 6.44
C GLU A 76 -11.08 -6.18 5.28
N LEU A 77 -10.21 -5.21 5.59
CA LEU A 77 -9.46 -4.45 4.60
C LEU A 77 -8.48 -5.34 3.83
N VAL A 78 -7.76 -6.23 4.53
CA VAL A 78 -6.92 -7.26 3.89
C VAL A 78 -7.73 -8.11 2.92
N ARG A 79 -8.89 -8.63 3.35
CA ARG A 79 -9.77 -9.45 2.50
C ARG A 79 -10.34 -8.68 1.32
N PHE A 80 -10.54 -7.36 1.45
CA PHE A 80 -10.97 -6.50 0.37
C PHE A 80 -9.85 -6.33 -0.66
N LEU A 81 -8.65 -5.97 -0.21
CA LEU A 81 -7.49 -5.78 -1.10
C LEU A 81 -7.07 -7.08 -1.81
N GLU A 82 -7.19 -8.25 -1.17
CA GLU A 82 -6.93 -9.55 -1.81
C GLU A 82 -7.86 -9.87 -2.98
N LYS A 83 -9.02 -9.20 -3.07
CA LYS A 83 -9.98 -9.38 -4.17
C LYS A 83 -9.78 -8.39 -5.30
N LEU A 84 -8.90 -7.40 -5.16
CA LEU A 84 -8.68 -6.43 -6.22
C LEU A 84 -7.85 -7.05 -7.35
N PRO A 85 -8.11 -6.70 -8.61
CA PRO A 85 -7.24 -7.04 -9.72
C PRO A 85 -5.82 -6.49 -9.51
N GLU A 86 -4.83 -7.12 -10.15
CA GLU A 86 -3.46 -6.63 -10.09
C GLU A 86 -3.34 -5.23 -10.68
N GLY A 87 -2.50 -4.38 -10.07
CA GLY A 87 -2.28 -2.99 -10.48
C GLY A 87 -3.26 -1.97 -9.87
N VAL A 88 -4.43 -2.41 -9.41
CA VAL A 88 -5.41 -1.54 -8.75
C VAL A 88 -4.92 -1.17 -7.36
N ARG A 89 -4.85 0.13 -7.06
CA ARG A 89 -4.34 0.65 -5.78
C ARG A 89 -5.44 1.36 -4.98
N LEU A 90 -5.57 1.02 -3.70
CA LEU A 90 -6.43 1.75 -2.78
C LEU A 90 -5.71 3.02 -2.29
N VAL A 91 -6.40 4.16 -2.39
CA VAL A 91 -5.89 5.48 -2.04
C VAL A 91 -6.79 6.09 -0.99
N GLN A 92 -6.20 6.50 0.13
CA GLN A 92 -6.88 7.37 1.09
C GLN A 92 -6.51 8.81 0.78
N VAL A 93 -7.50 9.63 0.43
CA VAL A 93 -7.30 11.02 0.02
C VAL A 93 -6.97 11.88 1.25
N THR A 94 -7.62 11.59 2.39
CA THR A 94 -7.35 12.25 3.67
C THR A 94 -6.42 11.41 4.55
N GLY A 95 -5.93 11.99 5.65
CA GLY A 95 -5.38 11.18 6.75
C GLY A 95 -4.01 10.50 6.53
N GLY A 96 -3.21 10.98 5.56
CA GLY A 96 -1.80 10.59 5.38
C GLY A 96 -0.86 11.19 6.45
N LEU A 97 0.32 11.70 6.04
CA LEU A 97 1.26 12.38 6.95
C LEU A 97 0.66 13.63 7.62
N HIS A 98 -0.24 14.34 6.93
CA HIS A 98 -0.97 15.48 7.46
C HIS A 98 -2.48 15.21 7.37
N LYS A 99 -3.18 15.34 8.50
CA LYS A 99 -4.64 15.16 8.56
C LYS A 99 -5.33 16.47 8.15
N LYS A 100 -5.66 16.61 6.87
CA LYS A 100 -6.61 17.60 6.36
C LYS A 100 -7.94 16.93 6.06
N SER A 101 -9.06 17.63 6.26
CA SER A 101 -10.37 17.13 5.85
C SER A 101 -10.51 17.13 4.33
N LEU A 102 -11.40 16.30 3.79
CA LEU A 102 -11.70 16.25 2.37
C LEU A 102 -12.09 17.62 1.82
N LEU A 103 -12.97 18.34 2.53
CA LEU A 103 -13.42 19.69 2.16
C LEU A 103 -12.26 20.68 2.03
N HIS A 104 -11.29 20.63 2.95
CA HIS A 104 -10.13 21.50 2.91
C HIS A 104 -9.22 21.17 1.71
N LEU A 105 -8.96 19.88 1.49
CA LEU A 105 -8.15 19.42 0.34
C LEU A 105 -8.80 19.78 -0.99
N ALA A 106 -10.12 19.63 -1.12
CA ALA A 106 -10.87 20.03 -2.30
C ALA A 106 -10.72 21.53 -2.57
N LYS A 107 -10.96 22.37 -1.56
CA LYS A 107 -10.89 23.83 -1.70
C LYS A 107 -9.48 24.30 -2.10
N GLU A 108 -8.43 23.74 -1.49
CA GLU A 108 -7.04 24.06 -1.85
C GLU A 108 -6.70 23.74 -3.31
N ASN A 109 -7.43 22.80 -3.92
CA ASN A 109 -7.20 22.34 -5.29
C ASN A 109 -8.32 22.78 -6.25
N GLY A 110 -9.09 23.82 -5.88
CA GLY A 110 -10.09 24.44 -6.75
C GLY A 110 -11.37 23.63 -6.96
N LEU A 111 -11.64 22.66 -6.09
CA LEU A 111 -12.86 21.85 -6.11
C LEU A 111 -13.84 22.34 -5.05
N SER A 112 -15.13 22.35 -5.40
CA SER A 112 -16.24 22.63 -4.49
C SER A 112 -17.26 21.50 -4.62
N PHE A 113 -17.77 21.05 -3.49
CA PHE A 113 -18.76 19.99 -3.41
C PHE A 113 -19.56 20.11 -2.10
N ASN A 114 -20.71 19.46 -2.06
CA ASN A 114 -21.58 19.31 -0.91
C ASN A 114 -21.19 18.08 -0.08
N GLN A 115 -20.63 18.28 1.11
CA GLN A 115 -20.27 17.24 2.09
C GLN A 115 -21.46 16.47 2.71
N PHE A 116 -22.66 16.65 2.17
CA PHE A 116 -23.84 15.88 2.55
C PHE A 116 -24.38 15.07 1.35
N ASP A 117 -23.76 15.19 0.17
CA ASP A 117 -24.04 14.35 -0.99
C ASP A 117 -22.89 13.34 -1.21
N PRO A 118 -23.12 12.06 -0.89
CA PRO A 118 -22.16 10.99 -1.11
C PRO A 118 -21.62 10.87 -2.53
N ASN A 119 -22.40 11.25 -3.55
CA ASN A 119 -21.92 11.22 -4.93
C ASN A 119 -20.86 12.30 -5.17
N GLU A 120 -21.10 13.50 -4.65
CA GLU A 120 -20.13 14.59 -4.79
C GLU A 120 -18.87 14.36 -3.95
N GLU A 121 -18.98 13.72 -2.78
CA GLU A 121 -17.83 13.26 -1.99
C GLU A 121 -16.99 12.20 -2.70
N ALA A 122 -17.66 11.21 -3.29
CA ALA A 122 -17.00 10.20 -4.12
C ALA A 122 -16.29 10.87 -5.31
N GLU A 123 -16.94 11.80 -6.01
CA GLU A 123 -16.32 12.55 -7.11
C GLU A 123 -15.11 13.36 -6.65
N ALA A 124 -15.22 14.08 -5.53
CA ALA A 124 -14.12 14.84 -4.95
C ALA A 124 -12.91 13.93 -4.66
N CYS A 125 -13.14 12.73 -4.09
CA CYS A 125 -12.09 11.76 -3.87
C CYS A 125 -11.42 11.32 -5.18
N ALA A 126 -12.21 10.99 -6.22
CA ALA A 126 -11.68 10.58 -7.52
C ALA A 126 -10.82 11.69 -8.16
N ARG A 127 -11.33 12.93 -8.14
CA ARG A 127 -10.63 14.10 -8.70
C ARG A 127 -9.33 14.41 -7.94
N LEU A 128 -9.35 14.40 -6.62
CA LEU A 128 -8.14 14.63 -5.81
C LEU A 128 -7.08 13.55 -6.05
N ALA A 129 -7.48 12.28 -6.11
CA ALA A 129 -6.57 11.20 -6.46
C ALA A 129 -5.98 11.38 -7.87
N SER A 130 -6.78 11.88 -8.83
CA SER A 130 -6.30 12.18 -10.18
C SER A 130 -5.22 13.27 -10.22
N MET A 131 -5.26 14.21 -9.27
CA MET A 131 -4.26 15.25 -9.09
C MET A 131 -3.01 14.76 -8.31
N GLY A 132 -2.97 13.48 -7.95
CA GLY A 132 -1.91 12.86 -7.16
C GLY A 132 -1.99 13.19 -5.66
N ILE A 133 -3.15 13.60 -5.17
CA ILE A 133 -3.40 13.90 -3.75
C ILE A 133 -3.87 12.63 -3.05
N GLY A 134 -3.40 12.44 -1.82
CA GLY A 134 -3.67 11.24 -1.04
C GLY A 134 -2.47 10.30 -0.97
N SER A 135 -2.69 9.17 -0.30
CA SER A 135 -1.67 8.15 -0.08
C SER A 135 -2.21 6.77 -0.44
N GLU A 136 -1.40 6.01 -1.18
CA GLU A 136 -1.61 4.57 -1.38
C GLU A 136 -1.56 3.85 -0.04
N VAL A 137 -2.56 3.01 0.18
CA VAL A 137 -2.76 2.23 1.40
C VAL A 137 -2.15 0.86 1.17
N SER A 138 -0.98 0.62 1.76
CA SER A 138 -0.26 -0.65 1.66
C SER A 138 -0.37 -1.45 2.95
N LEU A 139 -0.95 -2.64 2.84
CA LEU A 139 -1.09 -3.62 3.93
C LEU A 139 -0.21 -4.86 3.75
N PHE A 140 0.39 -5.02 2.57
CA PHE A 140 1.18 -6.18 2.23
C PHE A 140 2.65 -5.83 2.19
N GLU A 141 3.48 -6.72 2.72
CA GLU A 141 4.91 -6.67 2.50
C GLU A 141 5.21 -7.07 1.05
N ASP A 142 6.38 -6.69 0.57
CA ASP A 142 6.90 -7.14 -0.74
C ASP A 142 7.42 -8.58 -0.61
N ILE A 143 6.63 -9.44 0.02
CA ILE A 143 6.93 -10.84 0.32
C ILE A 143 5.70 -11.68 -0.02
N THR A 144 5.92 -12.69 -0.86
CA THR A 144 4.92 -13.68 -1.24
C THR A 144 5.26 -15.02 -0.60
N LYS A 145 4.30 -15.59 0.13
CA LYS A 145 4.42 -16.95 0.68
C LYS A 145 3.72 -17.95 -0.23
N ILE A 146 4.42 -19.02 -0.57
CA ILE A 146 3.89 -20.14 -1.34
C ILE A 146 3.97 -21.39 -0.46
N LYS A 147 2.83 -22.01 -0.20
CA LYS A 147 2.73 -23.26 0.56
C LYS A 147 2.25 -24.38 -0.34
N VAL A 148 3.09 -25.39 -0.53
CA VAL A 148 2.73 -26.65 -1.17
C VAL A 148 2.45 -27.67 -0.08
N SER A 149 1.26 -28.24 -0.08
CA SER A 149 0.83 -29.20 0.93
C SER A 149 -0.13 -30.23 0.35
N ARG A 150 -0.43 -31.28 1.10
CA ARG A 150 -1.45 -32.27 0.73
C ARG A 150 -2.83 -31.62 0.55
N ALA A 151 -3.57 -32.05 -0.47
CA ALA A 151 -4.95 -31.60 -0.73
C ALA A 151 -5.99 -32.41 0.07
N ARG A 152 -5.60 -33.57 0.62
CA ARG A 152 -6.50 -34.49 1.31
C ARG A 152 -5.94 -35.01 2.63
N SER A 153 -6.85 -35.43 3.51
CA SER A 153 -6.49 -36.11 4.75
C SER A 153 -6.08 -37.56 4.49
N LEU A 154 -5.16 -38.07 5.30
CA LEU A 154 -4.63 -39.44 5.19
C LEU A 154 -5.46 -40.50 5.96
N GLY A 155 -6.55 -40.09 6.62
CA GLY A 155 -7.48 -40.99 7.33
C GLY A 155 -6.90 -41.70 8.58
N ARG A 156 -7.74 -42.47 9.28
CA ARG A 156 -7.38 -43.29 10.46
C ARG A 156 -7.19 -44.77 10.06
N GLY A 157 -5.98 -45.16 9.63
CA GLY A 157 -5.55 -46.57 9.54
C GLY A 157 -6.06 -47.39 8.33
N GLY A 158 -5.39 -48.51 8.06
CA GLY A 158 -5.78 -49.51 7.04
C GLY A 158 -4.60 -50.19 6.33
N TRP A 159 -4.84 -51.37 5.75
CA TRP A 159 -3.83 -52.19 5.06
C TRP A 159 -3.13 -51.46 3.90
N SER A 160 -3.79 -50.47 3.27
CA SER A 160 -3.26 -49.68 2.14
C SER A 160 -2.72 -48.29 2.54
N GLN A 161 -2.68 -47.95 3.82
CA GLN A 161 -2.40 -46.59 4.29
C GLN A 161 -0.99 -46.10 3.94
N ASN A 162 0.03 -46.96 4.04
CA ASN A 162 1.41 -46.61 3.71
C ASN A 162 1.59 -46.30 2.21
N ARG A 163 0.94 -47.08 1.34
CA ARG A 163 0.91 -46.84 -0.11
C ARG A 163 0.29 -45.49 -0.42
N TYR A 164 -0.86 -45.20 0.19
CA TYR A 164 -1.58 -43.95 -0.01
C TYR A 164 -0.81 -42.73 0.51
N ARG A 165 -0.20 -42.83 1.71
CA ARG A 165 0.68 -41.80 2.27
C ARG A 165 1.87 -41.52 1.35
N ARG A 166 2.52 -42.56 0.83
CA ARG A 166 3.63 -42.42 -0.11
C ARG A 166 3.20 -41.71 -1.41
N LYS A 167 2.03 -42.07 -1.95
CA LYS A 167 1.47 -41.42 -3.14
C LYS A 167 1.27 -39.91 -2.90
N VAL A 168 0.58 -39.54 -1.81
CA VAL A 168 0.30 -38.14 -1.48
C VAL A 168 1.57 -37.35 -1.22
N HIS A 169 2.50 -37.89 -0.43
CA HIS A 169 3.79 -37.22 -0.18
C HIS A 169 4.65 -37.11 -1.45
N GLY A 170 4.57 -38.09 -2.35
CA GLY A 170 5.18 -38.04 -3.67
C GLY A 170 4.64 -36.88 -4.51
N ALA A 171 3.31 -36.74 -4.58
CA ALA A 171 2.67 -35.64 -5.29
C ALA A 171 3.04 -34.27 -4.72
N VAL A 172 3.11 -34.12 -3.40
CA VAL A 172 3.57 -32.86 -2.76
C VAL A 172 5.02 -32.57 -3.13
N ARG A 173 5.89 -33.60 -3.17
CA ARG A 173 7.30 -33.45 -3.56
C ARG A 173 7.45 -33.00 -5.01
N GLU A 174 6.73 -33.65 -5.92
CA GLU A 174 6.71 -33.30 -7.34
C GLU A 174 6.27 -31.86 -7.54
N ARG A 175 5.12 -31.48 -6.97
CA ARG A 175 4.59 -30.11 -7.07
C ARG A 175 5.52 -29.07 -6.45
N SER A 176 6.22 -29.42 -5.37
CA SER A 176 7.21 -28.52 -4.74
C SER A 176 8.40 -28.26 -5.66
N ARG A 177 8.87 -29.28 -6.38
CA ARG A 177 9.98 -29.15 -7.33
C ARG A 177 9.59 -28.32 -8.56
N GLU A 178 8.36 -28.46 -9.04
CA GLU A 178 7.85 -27.61 -10.12
C GLU A 178 7.81 -26.14 -9.71
N VAL A 179 7.28 -25.84 -8.51
CA VAL A 179 7.27 -24.48 -7.96
C VAL A 179 8.71 -23.95 -7.84
N GLU A 180 9.62 -24.74 -7.29
CA GLU A 180 11.02 -24.34 -7.14
C GLU A 180 11.69 -24.06 -8.49
N ALA A 181 11.42 -24.86 -9.53
CA ALA A 181 11.95 -24.64 -10.87
C ALA A 181 11.43 -23.33 -11.49
N ILE A 182 10.13 -23.04 -11.33
CA ILE A 182 9.51 -21.77 -11.78
C ILE A 182 10.17 -20.59 -11.06
N LEU A 183 10.29 -20.65 -9.74
CA LEU A 183 10.90 -19.58 -8.93
C LEU A 183 12.36 -19.38 -9.28
N LYS A 184 13.13 -20.46 -9.51
CA LYS A 184 14.54 -20.37 -9.89
C LYS A 184 14.73 -19.67 -11.23
N LYS A 185 13.84 -19.91 -12.20
CA LYS A 185 13.85 -19.23 -13.49
C LYS A 185 13.50 -17.75 -13.32
N ALA A 186 12.37 -17.46 -12.69
CA ALA A 186 11.89 -16.09 -12.54
C ALA A 186 12.73 -15.23 -11.58
N SER A 187 13.43 -15.84 -10.62
CA SER A 187 14.43 -15.16 -9.78
C SER A 187 15.59 -14.60 -10.61
N LYS A 188 16.02 -15.32 -11.66
CA LYS A 188 17.06 -14.84 -12.59
C LYS A 188 16.54 -13.72 -13.50
N GLU A 189 15.28 -13.80 -13.91
CA GLU A 189 14.66 -12.83 -14.84
C GLU A 189 14.26 -11.52 -14.13
N HIS A 190 13.68 -11.61 -12.93
CA HIS A 190 13.14 -10.46 -12.18
C HIS A 190 14.05 -9.98 -11.06
N GLY A 191 15.16 -10.67 -10.77
CA GLY A 191 16.16 -10.25 -9.77
C GLY A 191 15.72 -10.38 -8.31
N TYR A 192 14.69 -11.17 -8.00
CA TYR A 192 14.28 -11.43 -6.61
C TYR A 192 15.00 -12.66 -6.03
N THR A 193 15.04 -12.75 -4.71
CA THR A 193 15.53 -13.94 -3.98
C THR A 193 14.37 -14.70 -3.34
N TYR A 194 14.59 -15.97 -3.00
CA TYR A 194 13.63 -16.75 -2.23
C TYR A 194 14.33 -17.75 -1.32
N THR A 195 13.64 -18.13 -0.24
CA THR A 195 14.06 -19.22 0.65
C THR A 195 13.01 -20.32 0.64
N SER A 196 13.42 -21.56 0.93
CA SER A 196 12.52 -22.72 1.01
C SER A 196 12.69 -23.47 2.32
N ARG A 197 11.58 -23.95 2.88
CA ARG A 197 11.54 -24.87 4.02
C ARG A 197 10.75 -26.12 3.63
N ILE A 198 11.42 -27.26 3.64
CA ILE A 198 10.82 -28.54 3.26
C ILE A 198 10.65 -29.40 4.51
N SER A 199 9.47 -30.02 4.65
CA SER A 199 9.19 -31.02 5.67
C SER A 199 9.06 -32.38 4.97
N SER A 200 10.07 -33.23 5.14
CA SER A 200 10.09 -34.57 4.59
C SER A 200 9.19 -35.51 5.40
N GLY A 201 8.62 -36.50 4.71
CA GLY A 201 7.83 -37.56 5.30
C GLY A 201 8.07 -38.87 4.58
N PHE A 202 7.21 -39.85 4.85
CA PHE A 202 7.33 -41.19 4.27
C PHE A 202 7.32 -41.17 2.72
N GLY A 203 8.49 -41.33 2.11
CA GLY A 203 8.68 -41.43 0.65
C GLY A 203 8.51 -40.12 -0.15
N GLY A 204 8.39 -38.96 0.51
CA GLY A 204 8.16 -37.68 -0.17
C GLY A 204 8.10 -36.50 0.79
N TYR A 205 7.37 -35.43 0.45
CA TYR A 205 7.22 -34.25 1.29
C TYR A 205 5.84 -34.22 1.97
N VAL A 206 5.81 -33.84 3.24
CA VAL A 206 4.58 -33.50 3.96
C VAL A 206 4.10 -32.11 3.54
N ARG A 207 5.04 -31.17 3.43
CA ARG A 207 4.83 -29.79 2.97
C ARG A 207 6.15 -29.18 2.48
N ALA A 208 6.04 -28.20 1.59
CA ALA A 208 7.10 -27.26 1.28
C ALA A 208 6.57 -25.84 1.37
N GLU A 209 7.35 -24.93 1.92
CA GLU A 209 7.02 -23.51 2.06
C GLU A 209 8.13 -22.69 1.41
N PHE A 210 7.77 -21.78 0.51
CA PHE A 210 8.69 -20.84 -0.12
C PHE A 210 8.34 -19.42 0.33
N THR A 211 9.36 -18.68 0.76
CA THR A 211 9.26 -17.24 1.04
C THR A 211 9.98 -16.52 -0.08
N VAL A 212 9.22 -15.84 -0.94
CA VAL A 212 9.74 -15.10 -2.09
C VAL A 212 9.76 -13.62 -1.73
N TYR A 213 10.92 -12.98 -1.79
CA TYR A 213 11.09 -11.55 -1.47
C TYR A 213 10.73 -10.70 -2.70
N ALA A 214 9.47 -10.82 -3.12
CA ALA A 214 8.87 -10.07 -4.21
C ALA A 214 7.36 -9.91 -4.00
N LYS A 215 6.79 -8.89 -4.65
CA LYS A 215 5.35 -8.67 -4.69
C LYS A 215 4.64 -9.80 -5.45
N ARG A 216 3.39 -10.07 -5.11
CA ARG A 216 2.60 -11.18 -5.70
C ARG A 216 2.56 -11.18 -7.22
N ASN A 217 2.43 -10.01 -7.85
CA ASN A 217 2.37 -9.85 -9.30
C ASN A 217 3.69 -10.19 -10.02
N GLN A 218 4.82 -10.17 -9.32
CA GLN A 218 6.13 -10.56 -9.86
C GLN A 218 6.42 -12.06 -9.75
N VAL A 219 5.55 -12.79 -9.04
CA VAL A 219 5.73 -14.21 -8.74
C VAL A 219 4.83 -15.05 -9.66
N PRO A 220 5.39 -15.76 -10.66
CA PRO A 220 4.61 -16.48 -11.68
C PRO A 220 4.12 -17.85 -11.19
N VAL A 221 3.66 -17.93 -9.93
CA VAL A 221 3.08 -19.13 -9.33
C VAL A 221 1.67 -18.81 -8.89
N GLY A 222 0.70 -19.55 -9.40
CA GLY A 222 -0.71 -19.45 -9.01
C GLY A 222 -1.06 -20.38 -7.85
N SER A 223 -2.11 -20.02 -7.11
CA SER A 223 -2.80 -20.96 -6.23
C SER A 223 -3.54 -22.00 -7.08
N GLY A 224 -3.66 -23.23 -6.58
CA GLY A 224 -4.36 -24.29 -7.29
C GLY A 224 -4.28 -25.62 -6.55
N SER A 225 -5.11 -26.58 -6.93
CA SER A 225 -5.10 -27.91 -6.33
C SER A 225 -5.18 -29.00 -7.39
N THR A 226 -4.50 -30.10 -7.12
CA THR A 226 -4.68 -31.39 -7.78
C THR A 226 -5.42 -32.33 -6.81
N ALA A 227 -5.62 -33.59 -7.20
CA ALA A 227 -6.26 -34.58 -6.34
C ALA A 227 -5.50 -34.81 -5.02
N ASP A 228 -4.17 -34.80 -5.04
CA ASP A 228 -3.34 -35.22 -3.90
C ASP A 228 -2.51 -34.06 -3.29
N ALA A 229 -2.24 -32.98 -4.03
CA ALA A 229 -1.47 -31.81 -3.58
C ALA A 229 -2.11 -30.47 -3.96
N GLN A 230 -1.93 -29.46 -3.11
CA GLN A 230 -2.41 -28.08 -3.29
C GLN A 230 -1.27 -27.07 -3.12
N ILE A 231 -1.35 -25.98 -3.87
CA ILE A 231 -0.55 -24.77 -3.74
C ILE A 231 -1.44 -23.65 -3.22
N ARG A 232 -1.01 -23.02 -2.13
CA ARG A 232 -1.59 -21.77 -1.63
C ARG A 232 -0.54 -20.67 -1.73
N VAL A 233 -0.86 -19.64 -2.51
CA VAL A 233 -0.06 -18.42 -2.61
C VAL A 233 -0.78 -17.32 -1.83
N SER A 234 -0.06 -16.62 -0.97
CA SER A 234 -0.61 -15.55 -0.13
C SER A 234 0.39 -14.43 0.07
N ASN A 235 -0.10 -13.19 0.12
CA ASN A 235 0.69 -12.04 0.55
C ASN A 235 1.03 -12.13 2.04
N VAL A 236 2.16 -11.57 2.45
CA VAL A 236 2.46 -11.35 3.87
C VAL A 236 1.84 -10.03 4.29
N VAL A 237 1.01 -10.05 5.33
CA VAL A 237 0.34 -8.86 5.86
C VAL A 237 1.27 -8.16 6.84
N ARG A 238 1.47 -6.85 6.66
CA ARG A 238 2.23 -5.97 7.55
C ARG A 238 1.56 -5.86 8.92
N ASP A 239 2.32 -5.57 9.97
CA ASP A 239 1.78 -5.30 11.30
C ASP A 239 0.98 -3.99 11.36
N LYS A 240 1.39 -2.97 10.60
CA LYS A 240 0.74 -1.66 10.55
C LYS A 240 0.34 -1.31 9.11
N ILE A 241 -0.69 -0.47 8.99
CA ILE A 241 -1.09 0.12 7.70
C ILE A 241 -0.02 1.15 7.32
N GLN A 242 0.53 1.03 6.12
CA GLN A 242 1.48 2.01 5.59
C GLN A 242 0.76 2.91 4.58
N TYR A 243 0.97 4.22 4.71
CA TYR A 243 0.47 5.22 3.77
C TYR A 243 1.64 5.77 2.97
N THR A 244 1.60 5.60 1.65
CA THR A 244 2.65 6.09 0.74
C THR A 244 2.06 7.19 -0.13
N PRO A 245 2.50 8.46 -0.01
CA PRO A 245 1.96 9.56 -0.82
C PRO A 245 2.02 9.26 -2.32
N LEU A 246 0.93 9.53 -3.06
CA LEU A 246 0.85 9.30 -4.51
C LEU A 246 1.84 10.20 -5.25
N LYS A 247 1.72 11.50 -5.04
CA LYS A 247 2.75 12.45 -5.45
C LYS A 247 3.86 12.37 -4.42
N LYS A 248 4.95 11.70 -4.76
CA LYS A 248 6.22 11.91 -4.05
C LYS A 248 6.51 13.39 -4.17
N LEU A 249 6.45 14.12 -3.05
CA LEU A 249 7.05 15.44 -2.97
C LEU A 249 8.47 15.24 -3.51
N LYS A 250 8.76 15.80 -4.70
CA LYS A 250 10.15 15.99 -5.10
C LYS A 250 10.70 16.80 -3.95
N ARG A 251 11.47 16.15 -3.08
CA ARG A 251 12.13 16.82 -1.97
C ARG A 251 13.08 17.80 -2.62
N ARG A 252 12.59 19.02 -2.84
CA ARG A 252 13.38 20.09 -3.43
C ARG A 252 14.58 20.24 -2.52
N PRO A 253 15.81 20.33 -3.06
CA PRO A 253 16.97 20.55 -2.24
C PRO A 253 16.77 21.90 -1.52
N THR A 254 16.94 21.89 -0.20
CA THR A 254 16.81 23.08 0.64
C THR A 254 18.13 23.42 1.31
N ILE A 255 18.30 24.69 1.65
CA ILE A 255 19.38 25.20 2.50
C ILE A 255 18.75 25.46 3.86
N VAL A 256 19.31 24.86 4.91
CA VAL A 256 18.76 24.97 6.27
C VAL A 256 19.76 25.65 7.18
N GLY A 257 19.37 26.76 7.80
CA GLY A 257 20.11 27.38 8.90
C GLY A 257 19.54 26.94 10.23
N ILE A 258 20.40 26.51 11.15
CA ILE A 258 20.03 26.11 12.51
C ILE A 258 20.88 26.89 13.50
N ASP A 259 20.22 27.64 14.38
CA ASP A 259 20.80 28.24 15.58
C ASP A 259 20.42 27.36 16.79
N PRO A 260 21.36 26.56 17.33
CA PRO A 260 21.07 25.59 18.37
C PRO A 260 21.09 26.20 19.78
N GLY A 261 20.10 25.84 20.61
CA GLY A 261 20.04 26.27 22.01
C GLY A 261 18.82 25.69 22.72
N THR A 262 18.45 26.26 23.87
CA THR A 262 17.14 25.95 24.51
C THR A 262 15.97 26.41 23.66
N THR A 263 16.19 27.43 22.84
CA THR A 263 15.32 27.88 21.76
C THR A 263 16.07 27.70 20.46
N VAL A 264 15.54 26.88 19.56
CA VAL A 264 16.18 26.57 18.28
C VAL A 264 15.62 27.49 17.21
N GLY A 265 16.50 28.27 16.59
CA GLY A 265 16.20 29.04 15.38
C GLY A 265 16.33 28.15 14.15
N ILE A 266 15.34 28.17 13.26
CA ILE A 266 15.33 27.37 12.03
C ILE A 266 14.93 28.27 10.87
N ALA A 267 15.80 28.35 9.86
CA ALA A 267 15.53 28.97 8.57
C ALA A 267 15.64 27.92 7.47
N ILE A 268 14.67 27.86 6.55
CA ILE A 268 14.68 26.95 5.41
C ILE A 268 14.49 27.77 4.15
N LEU A 269 15.41 27.61 3.20
CA LEU A 269 15.42 28.29 1.92
C LEU A 269 15.36 27.27 0.78
N SER A 270 14.72 27.65 -0.33
CA SER A 270 14.89 26.96 -1.61
C SER A 270 16.26 27.30 -2.22
N PHE A 271 16.69 26.56 -3.24
CA PHE A 271 17.92 26.88 -3.99
C PHE A 271 17.78 28.14 -4.85
N ASP A 272 16.55 28.58 -5.12
CA ASP A 272 16.26 29.83 -5.82
C ASP A 272 16.27 31.04 -4.85
N GLY A 273 16.61 30.83 -3.57
CA GLY A 273 16.69 31.88 -2.55
C GLY A 273 15.34 32.24 -1.90
N GLU A 274 14.27 31.51 -2.18
CA GLU A 274 12.96 31.72 -1.56
C GLU A 274 12.96 31.24 -0.11
N LEU A 275 12.55 32.10 0.83
CA LEU A 275 12.40 31.74 2.24
C LEU A 275 11.14 30.90 2.45
N LEU A 276 11.32 29.60 2.65
CA LEU A 276 10.24 28.62 2.84
C LEU A 276 9.75 28.58 4.29
N LEU A 277 10.66 28.79 5.25
CA LEU A 277 10.34 28.81 6.68
C LEU A 277 11.32 29.66 7.46
N LEU A 278 10.83 30.43 8.43
CA LEU A 278 11.63 31.06 9.46
C LEU A 278 10.88 30.95 10.80
N LYS A 279 11.43 30.21 11.76
CA LYS A 279 10.82 29.97 13.07
C LYS A 279 11.86 29.92 14.18
N SER A 280 11.42 30.24 15.39
CA SER A 280 12.18 30.05 16.63
C SER A 280 11.30 29.29 17.61
N ILE A 281 11.79 28.14 18.11
CA ILE A 281 10.97 27.21 18.90
C ILE A 281 11.72 26.78 20.16
N ARG A 282 11.12 27.02 21.32
CA ARG A 282 11.68 26.63 22.62
C ARG A 282 11.37 25.18 22.95
N GLY A 283 12.40 24.41 23.32
CA GLY A 283 12.24 23.02 23.78
C GLY A 283 11.89 22.00 22.70
N ILE A 284 12.07 22.33 21.41
CA ILE A 284 11.82 21.38 20.31
C ILE A 284 12.80 20.21 20.35
N SER A 285 12.29 18.99 20.15
CA SER A 285 13.12 17.79 20.10
C SER A 285 13.83 17.61 18.76
N HIS A 286 14.92 16.84 18.75
CA HIS A 286 15.67 16.50 17.54
C HIS A 286 14.79 15.91 16.43
N ASP A 287 13.93 14.95 16.77
CA ASP A 287 13.04 14.28 15.81
C ASP A 287 12.00 15.25 15.22
N GLU A 288 11.53 16.22 16.00
CA GLU A 288 10.62 17.25 15.53
C GLU A 288 11.31 18.22 14.58
N VAL A 289 12.57 18.59 14.84
CA VAL A 289 13.37 19.41 13.91
C VAL A 289 13.58 18.69 12.58
N VAL A 290 13.93 17.39 12.62
CA VAL A 290 14.11 16.57 11.42
C VAL A 290 12.80 16.46 10.63
N LYS A 291 11.66 16.23 11.30
CA LYS A 291 10.34 16.21 10.66
C LYS A 291 10.00 17.55 10.01
N LEU A 292 10.19 18.65 10.74
CA LEU A 292 9.92 20.00 10.24
C LEU A 292 10.75 20.28 8.98
N ILE A 293 12.06 20.01 8.98
CA ILE A 293 12.91 20.20 7.80
C ILE A 293 12.45 19.33 6.63
N ALA A 294 12.11 18.06 6.92
CA ALA A 294 11.65 17.08 5.93
C ALA A 294 10.34 17.47 5.22
N GLU A 295 9.49 18.29 5.85
CA GLU A 295 8.23 18.80 5.27
C GLU A 295 8.49 19.76 4.10
N TYR A 296 9.55 20.57 4.18
CA TYR A 296 9.88 21.59 3.17
C TYR A 296 10.83 21.08 2.09
N GLY A 297 11.58 20.00 2.33
CA GLY A 297 12.47 19.43 1.32
C GLY A 297 13.49 18.44 1.87
N LYS A 298 14.49 18.11 1.04
CA LYS A 298 15.68 17.40 1.51
C LYS A 298 16.76 18.46 1.74
N PRO A 299 17.29 18.60 2.96
CA PRO A 299 18.38 19.53 3.18
C PRO A 299 19.59 19.07 2.36
N ALA A 300 20.04 19.92 1.46
CA ALA A 300 21.30 19.73 0.75
C ALA A 300 22.46 20.34 1.54
N VAL A 301 22.18 21.41 2.28
CA VAL A 301 23.12 22.11 3.17
C VAL A 301 22.43 22.34 4.51
N ILE A 302 23.14 22.06 5.60
CA ILE A 302 22.75 22.46 6.95
C ILE A 302 23.87 23.33 7.52
N GLY A 303 23.57 24.58 7.78
CA GLY A 303 24.49 25.58 8.33
C GLY A 303 24.13 25.97 9.77
N THR A 304 25.13 26.42 10.51
CA THR A 304 25.02 26.99 11.85
C THR A 304 26.10 28.07 11.99
N ASP A 305 25.83 29.09 12.80
CA ASP A 305 26.73 30.21 13.07
C ASP A 305 27.84 29.86 14.08
N VAL A 306 27.74 28.70 14.73
CA VAL A 306 28.71 28.25 15.75
C VAL A 306 29.77 27.34 15.14
N THR A 307 31.05 27.64 15.43
CA THR A 307 32.21 26.79 15.09
C THR A 307 33.00 26.42 16.35
N PRO A 308 33.33 25.13 16.58
CA PRO A 308 33.01 23.96 15.76
C PRO A 308 31.51 23.62 15.77
N THR A 309 31.03 22.93 14.73
CA THR A 309 29.62 22.56 14.57
C THR A 309 29.08 21.86 15.83
N PRO A 310 28.02 22.38 16.47
CA PRO A 310 27.45 21.76 17.66
C PRO A 310 26.93 20.34 17.40
N GLY A 311 27.08 19.45 18.39
CA GLY A 311 26.67 18.04 18.26
C GLY A 311 25.16 17.85 18.00
N SER A 312 24.32 18.80 18.41
CA SER A 312 22.89 18.83 18.05
C SER A 312 22.69 18.99 16.54
N VAL A 313 23.38 19.94 15.91
CA VAL A 313 23.32 20.19 14.46
C VAL A 313 23.91 19.02 13.68
N GLU A 314 25.01 18.44 14.14
CA GLU A 314 25.63 17.27 13.51
C GLU A 314 24.70 16.03 13.55
N ARG A 315 23.96 15.83 14.65
CA ARG A 315 22.93 14.78 14.72
C ARG A 315 21.82 15.02 13.69
N ILE A 316 21.38 16.27 13.53
CA ILE A 316 20.34 16.63 12.54
C ILE A 316 20.84 16.32 11.14
N ARG A 317 22.07 16.74 10.81
CA ARG A 317 22.73 16.42 9.53
C ARG A 317 22.76 14.94 9.22
N ARG A 318 23.07 14.08 10.20
CA ARG A 318 23.13 12.62 10.03
C ARG A 318 21.77 11.95 9.85
N SER A 319 20.68 12.65 10.10
CA SER A 319 19.32 12.09 10.00
C SER A 319 18.73 12.17 8.58
N PHE A 320 19.46 12.73 7.60
CA PHE A 320 19.04 12.95 6.21
C PHE A 320 19.99 12.32 5.17
#